data_AF-A0A0C3BRR8-F1
#
_entry.id   AF-A0A0C3BRR8-F1
#
_cell.length_a   1.000
_cell.length_b   1.000
_cell.length_c   1.000
_cell.angle_alpha   90.00
_cell.angle_beta   90.00
_cell.angle_gamma   90.00
#
_symmetry.space_group_name_H-M   'P 1'
#
loop_
_entity.id
_entity.type
_entity.pdbx_description
1 polymer ?
#
loop_
_entity_poly.entity_id
_entity_poly.type
_entity_poly.pdbx_seq_one_letter_code
_entity_poly.pdbx_strand_id
1 'polypeptide(L)'
;LPTPTPSLPEGEKLRDKKQSHANRRKKRRSQQAAKPGQPALPQIRPSIQKKYMHKAMGIQTGLETEKLPAASTAYVANHGLSGKKVYRLEELVGKDAKAAFKLVQWDGKTATPITDSVGRIVALLAGHPDDPSWDSVHSEAAELLEQTRPHLSLNKKAKKHRRGHFGA
;
A
#
# COMPACT_ATOMS: atom_id res chain seq x y z
N LEU A 1 -8.87 -11.75 -49.58
CA LEU A 1 -7.47 -11.77 -49.11
C LEU A 1 -7.25 -10.53 -48.24
N PRO A 2 -6.88 -10.64 -46.95
CA PRO A 2 -6.59 -9.47 -46.12
C PRO A 2 -5.13 -9.04 -46.32
N THR A 3 -4.92 -7.76 -46.60
CA THR A 3 -3.59 -7.13 -46.72
C THR A 3 -2.89 -7.03 -45.37
N PRO A 4 -1.56 -7.22 -45.29
CA PRO A 4 -0.82 -7.10 -44.04
C PRO A 4 -0.68 -5.62 -43.64
N THR A 5 -1.03 -5.32 -42.40
CA THR A 5 -0.82 -4.00 -41.77
C THR A 5 0.68 -3.75 -41.59
N PRO A 6 1.23 -2.60 -42.02
CA PRO A 6 2.65 -2.32 -41.85
C PRO A 6 2.97 -2.15 -40.36
N SER A 7 3.87 -2.99 -39.85
CA SER A 7 4.41 -2.87 -38.50
C SER A 7 5.36 -1.67 -38.43
N LEU A 8 4.97 -0.63 -37.69
CA LEU A 8 5.82 0.53 -37.42
C LEU A 8 7.13 0.11 -36.70
N PRO A 9 8.28 0.71 -37.08
CA PRO A 9 9.59 0.35 -36.55
C PRO A 9 9.70 0.61 -35.05
N GLU A 10 10.31 -0.31 -34.31
CA GLU A 10 10.38 -0.33 -32.83
C GLU A 10 10.97 0.95 -32.20
N GLY A 11 11.71 1.75 -32.96
CA GLY A 11 12.32 3.01 -32.52
C GLY A 11 11.35 4.17 -32.28
N GLU A 12 10.22 4.24 -33.00
CA GLU A 12 9.25 5.35 -32.85
C GLU A 12 8.50 5.26 -31.50
N LYS A 13 8.11 4.03 -31.10
CA LYS A 13 7.43 3.78 -29.81
C LYS A 13 8.27 4.19 -28.60
N LEU A 14 9.60 4.19 -28.71
CA LEU A 14 10.51 4.62 -27.65
C LEU A 14 10.64 6.15 -27.58
N ARG A 15 10.62 6.86 -28.72
CA ARG A 15 10.63 8.34 -28.76
C ARG A 15 9.33 8.91 -28.20
N ASP A 16 8.19 8.33 -28.56
CA ASP A 16 6.87 8.78 -28.07
C ASP A 16 6.73 8.62 -26.55
N LYS A 17 7.25 7.52 -25.99
CA LYS A 17 7.27 7.31 -24.54
C LYS A 17 8.13 8.35 -23.82
N LYS A 18 9.33 8.66 -24.33
CA LYS A 18 10.21 9.69 -23.75
C LYS A 18 9.53 11.06 -23.73
N GLN A 19 8.87 11.44 -24.82
CA GLN A 19 8.17 12.72 -24.93
C GLN A 19 6.92 12.79 -24.04
N SER A 20 6.17 11.69 -23.93
CA SER A 20 5.05 11.56 -22.99
C SER A 20 5.50 11.71 -21.53
N HIS A 21 6.61 11.08 -21.14
CA HIS A 21 7.20 11.26 -19.81
C HIS A 21 7.62 12.71 -19.55
N ALA A 22 8.24 13.38 -20.53
CA ALA A 22 8.62 14.78 -20.42
C ALA A 22 7.40 15.70 -20.23
N ASN A 23 6.32 15.48 -21.00
CA ASN A 23 5.09 16.24 -20.90
C ASN A 23 4.37 16.03 -19.56
N ARG A 24 4.31 14.78 -19.07
CA ARG A 24 3.77 14.49 -17.73
C ARG A 24 4.61 15.15 -16.63
N ARG A 25 5.94 15.17 -16.77
CA ARG A 25 6.84 15.84 -15.81
C ARG A 25 6.64 17.36 -15.80
N LYS A 26 6.46 17.98 -16.97
CA LYS A 26 6.15 19.42 -17.11
C LYS A 26 4.81 19.76 -16.46
N LYS A 27 3.76 18.97 -16.71
CA LYS A 27 2.44 19.13 -16.08
C LYS A 27 2.48 18.96 -14.56
N ARG A 28 3.29 18.01 -14.05
CA ARG A 28 3.44 17.82 -12.59
C ARG A 28 4.16 19.00 -11.95
N ARG A 29 5.20 19.54 -12.60
CA ARG A 29 5.93 20.74 -12.12
C ARG A 29 5.01 21.96 -12.06
N SER A 30 4.18 22.19 -13.07
CA SER A 30 3.23 23.31 -13.06
C SER A 30 2.14 23.14 -11.99
N GLN A 31 1.67 21.92 -11.74
CA GLN A 31 0.71 21.63 -10.67
C GLN A 31 1.31 21.77 -9.25
N GLN A 32 2.59 21.44 -9.08
CA GLN A 32 3.32 21.61 -7.82
C GLN A 32 3.64 23.09 -7.55
N ALA A 33 3.99 23.86 -8.59
CA ALA A 33 4.22 25.30 -8.48
C ALA A 33 2.92 26.08 -8.18
N ALA A 34 1.76 25.56 -8.57
CA ALA A 34 0.45 26.18 -8.34
C ALA A 34 -0.13 25.98 -6.92
N LYS A 35 0.57 25.26 -6.03
CA LYS A 35 0.15 25.09 -4.62
C LYS A 35 1.28 25.45 -3.64
N PRO A 36 1.70 26.73 -3.56
CA PRO A 36 2.56 27.18 -2.48
C PRO A 36 1.69 27.44 -1.25
N GLY A 37 1.74 26.53 -0.28
CA GLY A 37 1.01 26.68 0.98
C GLY A 37 0.86 25.32 1.65
N GLN A 38 1.18 25.25 2.94
CA GLN A 38 0.96 24.07 3.76
C GLN A 38 -0.47 23.54 3.50
N PRO A 39 -0.66 22.24 3.27
CA PRO A 39 -2.00 21.70 3.13
C PRO A 39 -2.75 22.04 4.41
N ALA A 40 -3.80 22.86 4.29
CA ALA A 40 -4.70 23.13 5.41
C ALA A 40 -5.10 21.78 5.99
N LEU A 41 -4.73 21.53 7.25
CA LEU A 41 -5.08 20.28 7.89
C LEU A 41 -6.61 20.16 7.84
N PRO A 42 -7.17 19.09 7.27
CA PRO A 42 -8.62 18.94 7.21
C PRO A 42 -9.17 19.00 8.64
N GLN A 43 -10.17 19.85 8.87
CA GLN A 43 -10.84 19.91 10.16
C GLN A 43 -11.52 18.56 10.43
N ILE A 44 -10.92 17.77 11.31
CA ILE A 44 -11.46 16.47 11.70
C ILE A 44 -12.64 16.70 12.65
N ARG A 45 -13.75 15.97 12.44
CA ARG A 45 -14.91 16.01 13.33
C ARG A 45 -14.49 15.68 14.78
N PRO A 46 -14.86 16.47 15.80
CA PRO A 46 -14.45 16.22 17.20
C PRO A 46 -14.82 14.82 17.72
N SER A 47 -15.96 14.27 17.30
CA SER A 47 -16.39 12.90 17.65
C SER A 47 -15.42 11.82 17.14
N ILE A 48 -14.85 12.03 15.95
CA ILE A 48 -13.85 11.13 15.34
C ILE A 48 -12.52 11.26 16.07
N GLN A 49 -12.09 12.48 16.41
CA GLN A 49 -10.88 12.68 17.22
C GLN A 49 -10.99 11.98 18.58
N LYS A 50 -12.12 12.13 19.28
CA LYS A 50 -12.34 11.46 20.56
C LYS A 50 -12.34 9.94 20.46
N LYS A 51 -12.95 9.39 19.40
CA LYS A 51 -13.03 7.95 19.17
C LYS A 51 -11.68 7.32 18.84
N TYR A 52 -10.86 7.96 18.02
CA TYR A 52 -9.66 7.35 17.44
C TYR A 52 -8.32 7.92 17.94
N MET A 53 -8.26 9.17 18.40
CA MET A 53 -7.00 9.81 18.81
C MET A 53 -6.75 9.73 20.31
N HIS A 54 -7.77 9.89 21.16
CA HIS A 54 -7.57 9.90 22.62
C HIS A 54 -7.47 8.50 23.24
N LYS A 55 -8.03 7.46 22.58
CA LYS A 55 -8.02 6.08 23.08
C LYS A 55 -6.79 5.28 22.62
N ALA A 56 -6.09 5.76 21.59
CA ALA A 56 -5.06 5.00 20.92
C ALA A 56 -3.67 5.28 21.53
N MET A 57 -3.18 4.38 22.39
CA MET A 57 -1.76 4.39 22.78
C MET A 57 -0.92 3.91 21.60
N GLY A 58 -0.11 4.80 21.02
CA GLY A 58 0.73 4.46 19.87
C GLY A 58 1.93 3.57 20.22
N ILE A 59 2.31 2.71 19.28
CA ILE A 59 3.54 1.92 19.37
C ILE A 59 4.67 2.76 18.76
N GLN A 60 5.51 3.34 19.61
CA GLN A 60 6.69 4.07 19.13
C GLN A 60 7.79 3.10 18.70
N THR A 61 8.40 3.39 17.55
CA THR A 61 9.52 2.63 16.98
C THR A 61 10.76 3.51 16.87
N GLY A 62 11.94 2.90 16.80
CA GLY A 62 13.20 3.61 16.52
C GLY A 62 13.40 3.96 15.04
N LEU A 63 12.36 3.85 14.20
CA LEU A 63 12.46 4.14 12.78
C LEU A 63 12.76 5.62 12.56
N GLU A 64 13.70 5.94 11.68
CA GLU A 64 13.99 7.32 11.26
C GLU A 64 13.46 7.49 9.84
N THR A 65 12.21 7.93 9.72
CA THR A 65 11.52 8.03 8.41
C THR A 65 12.25 8.90 7.40
N GLU A 66 12.95 9.94 7.87
CA GLU A 66 13.71 10.87 7.05
C GLU A 66 14.89 10.22 6.32
N LYS A 67 15.43 9.13 6.88
CA LYS A 67 16.57 8.41 6.28
C LYS A 67 16.12 7.29 5.34
N LEU A 68 14.81 7.05 5.20
CA LEU A 68 14.31 6.00 4.33
C LEU A 68 14.44 6.41 2.85
N PRO A 69 14.81 5.47 1.96
CA PRO A 69 14.85 5.75 0.54
C PRO A 69 13.44 6.07 0.03
N ALA A 70 13.29 7.23 -0.59
CA ALA A 70 12.03 7.69 -1.16
C ALA A 70 12.18 7.93 -2.66
N ALA A 71 11.24 7.38 -3.43
CA ALA A 71 11.01 7.77 -4.82
C ALA A 71 10.10 9.00 -4.85
N SER A 72 9.92 9.58 -6.05
CA SER A 72 9.15 10.83 -6.20
C SER A 72 7.67 10.78 -5.80
N THR A 73 7.15 9.60 -5.45
CA THR A 73 5.74 9.36 -5.12
C THR A 73 5.52 8.47 -3.88
N ALA A 74 6.55 7.78 -3.38
CA ALA A 74 6.41 6.80 -2.29
C ALA A 74 7.78 6.40 -1.73
N TYR A 75 7.80 5.85 -0.51
CA TYR A 75 8.97 5.15 0.02
C TYR A 75 9.28 3.89 -0.79
N VAL A 76 10.57 3.58 -0.94
CA VAL A 76 11.07 2.40 -1.64
C VAL A 76 11.46 1.35 -0.62
N ALA A 77 10.98 0.13 -0.80
CA ALA A 77 11.39 -0.99 0.06
C ALA A 77 12.83 -1.42 -0.29
N ASN A 78 13.64 -1.70 0.72
CA ASN A 78 14.92 -2.36 0.52
C ASN A 78 14.66 -3.82 0.13
N HIS A 79 15.05 -4.20 -1.09
CA HIS A 79 14.96 -5.58 -1.55
C HIS A 79 16.07 -6.41 -0.90
N GLY A 80 15.70 -7.28 0.03
CA GLY A 80 16.61 -8.31 0.58
C GLY A 80 16.87 -9.43 -0.42
N LEU A 81 17.92 -10.23 -0.15
CA LEU A 81 18.22 -11.45 -0.90
C LEU A 81 17.01 -12.38 -0.88
N SER A 82 16.47 -12.66 -2.07
CA SER A 82 15.27 -13.47 -2.30
C SER A 82 15.47 -14.91 -1.83
N GLY A 83 15.08 -15.20 -0.61
CA GLY A 83 14.80 -16.56 -0.14
C GLY A 83 13.32 -16.68 0.20
N LYS A 84 12.59 -17.62 -0.41
CA LYS A 84 11.25 -18.01 0.04
C LYS A 84 11.38 -18.90 1.27
N LYS A 85 11.81 -18.33 2.40
CA LYS A 85 11.84 -19.03 3.68
C LYS A 85 10.54 -18.74 4.43
N VAL A 86 9.87 -19.79 4.89
CA VAL A 86 8.81 -19.68 5.89
C VAL A 86 9.47 -19.54 7.26
N TYR A 87 9.14 -18.49 7.98
CA TYR A 87 9.64 -18.25 9.34
C TYR A 87 8.55 -18.59 10.34
N ARG A 88 8.92 -19.31 11.41
CA ARG A 88 8.06 -19.47 12.58
C ARG A 88 8.17 -18.25 13.49
N LEU A 89 7.19 -18.05 14.37
CA LEU A 89 7.16 -16.90 15.28
C LEU A 89 8.39 -16.87 16.20
N GLU A 90 8.80 -18.04 16.69
CA GLU A 90 9.94 -18.19 17.59
C GLU A 90 11.27 -17.82 16.89
N GLU A 91 11.37 -18.04 15.57
CA GLU A 91 12.53 -17.66 14.77
C GLU A 91 12.64 -16.13 14.53
N LEU A 92 11.56 -15.38 14.78
CA LEU A 92 11.49 -13.93 14.61
C LEU A 92 11.55 -13.15 15.93
N VAL A 93 11.14 -13.78 17.05
CA VAL A 93 10.99 -13.10 18.36
C VAL A 93 11.86 -13.74 19.45
N GLY A 94 12.35 -14.96 19.23
CA GLY A 94 13.15 -15.70 20.19
C GLY A 94 14.52 -15.07 20.46
N LYS A 95 15.16 -15.46 21.59
CA LYS A 95 16.49 -14.97 21.98
C LYS A 95 17.58 -15.26 20.94
N ASP A 96 17.38 -16.33 20.16
CA ASP A 96 18.29 -16.77 19.09
C ASP A 96 17.83 -16.31 17.69
N ALA A 97 16.81 -15.44 17.61
CA ALA A 97 16.30 -14.93 16.34
C ALA A 97 17.34 -14.01 15.68
N LYS A 98 17.61 -14.24 14.38
CA LYS A 98 18.52 -13.39 13.59
C LYS A 98 18.01 -11.96 13.43
N ALA A 99 16.69 -11.79 13.53
CA ALA A 99 16.05 -10.49 13.50
C ALA A 99 15.27 -10.35 14.82
N ALA A 100 15.53 -9.28 15.57
CA ALA A 100 14.87 -9.02 16.84
C ALA A 100 13.51 -8.32 16.60
N PHE A 101 12.53 -9.05 16.04
CA PHE A 101 11.20 -8.50 15.90
C PHE A 101 10.52 -8.38 17.26
N LYS A 102 9.79 -7.27 17.46
CA LYS A 102 8.92 -7.09 18.62
C LYS A 102 7.54 -7.63 18.29
N LEU A 103 7.11 -8.65 19.01
CA LEU A 103 5.72 -9.10 18.95
C LEU A 103 4.82 -8.12 19.70
N VAL A 104 3.79 -7.61 19.03
CA VAL A 104 2.74 -6.80 19.64
C VAL A 104 1.43 -7.56 19.52
N GLN A 105 0.87 -7.92 20.68
CA GLN A 105 -0.47 -8.49 20.75
C GLN A 105 -1.48 -7.37 20.52
N TRP A 106 -2.35 -7.56 19.53
CA TRP A 106 -3.34 -6.59 19.14
C TRP A 106 -4.71 -7.25 19.07
N ASP A 107 -5.73 -6.57 19.60
CA ASP A 107 -7.09 -7.07 19.73
C ASP A 107 -7.88 -7.08 18.41
N GLY A 108 -7.31 -6.52 17.33
CA GLY A 108 -7.97 -6.36 16.04
C GLY A 108 -9.07 -5.28 16.02
N LYS A 109 -9.31 -4.60 17.14
CA LYS A 109 -10.44 -3.67 17.35
C LYS A 109 -9.97 -2.25 17.59
N THR A 110 -9.03 -2.09 18.51
CA THR A 110 -8.56 -0.78 18.94
C THR A 110 -7.65 -0.20 17.87
N ALA A 111 -7.99 0.97 17.33
CA ALA A 111 -7.09 1.65 16.41
C ALA A 111 -5.76 1.96 17.13
N THR A 112 -4.64 1.50 16.58
CA THR A 112 -3.31 1.64 17.22
C THR A 112 -2.31 2.19 16.21
N PRO A 113 -1.89 3.47 16.35
CA PRO A 113 -0.88 4.04 15.46
C PRO A 113 0.49 3.46 15.79
N ILE A 114 1.29 3.23 14.76
CA ILE A 114 2.71 2.93 14.86
C ILE A 114 3.45 4.19 14.45
N THR A 115 4.30 4.69 15.34
CA THR A 115 5.02 5.95 15.12
C THR A 115 6.52 5.72 14.93
N ASP A 116 7.15 6.65 14.23
CA ASP A 116 8.60 6.71 14.11
C ASP A 116 9.24 7.31 15.38
N SER A 117 10.57 7.46 15.34
CA SER A 117 11.37 7.97 16.45
C SER A 117 10.95 9.37 16.94
N VAL A 118 10.35 10.19 16.06
CA VAL A 118 9.92 11.56 16.37
C VAL A 118 8.39 11.70 16.47
N GLY A 119 7.67 10.58 16.54
CA GLY A 119 6.22 10.56 16.79
C GLY A 119 5.33 10.67 15.54
N ARG A 120 5.89 10.62 14.32
CA ARG A 120 5.08 10.62 13.09
C ARG A 120 4.46 9.26 12.86
N ILE A 121 3.18 9.22 12.50
CA ILE A 121 2.47 7.97 12.19
C ILE A 121 3.03 7.40 10.87
N VAL A 122 3.59 6.19 10.94
CA VAL A 122 4.14 5.46 9.78
C VAL A 122 3.26 4.30 9.34
N ALA A 123 2.46 3.77 10.27
CA ALA A 123 1.44 2.78 9.98
C ALA A 123 0.30 2.92 11.00
N LEU A 124 -0.86 2.39 10.65
CA LEU A 124 -2.04 2.37 11.51
C LEU A 124 -2.63 0.97 11.52
N LEU A 125 -2.69 0.35 12.70
CA LEU A 125 -3.54 -0.81 12.92
C LEU A 125 -4.97 -0.26 13.05
N ALA A 126 -5.74 -0.30 11.96
CA ALA A 126 -7.00 0.44 11.86
C ALA A 126 -8.12 -0.12 12.75
N GLY A 127 -8.07 -1.42 13.05
CA GLY A 127 -9.11 -2.13 13.75
C GLY A 127 -10.36 -2.31 12.91
N HIS A 128 -11.46 -2.69 13.57
CA HIS A 128 -12.77 -2.77 12.95
C HIS A 128 -13.82 -1.93 13.71
N PRO A 129 -14.92 -1.54 13.04
CA PRO A 129 -16.07 -0.93 13.71
C PRO A 129 -16.63 -1.78 14.84
N ASP A 130 -17.26 -1.13 15.81
CA ASP A 130 -17.97 -1.78 16.91
C ASP A 130 -19.35 -2.25 16.42
N ASP A 131 -19.32 -3.21 15.50
CA ASP A 131 -20.48 -3.83 14.87
C ASP A 131 -20.37 -5.35 15.05
N PRO A 132 -21.32 -5.99 15.75
CA PRO A 132 -21.32 -7.44 15.94
C PRO A 132 -21.38 -8.24 14.63
N SER A 133 -21.91 -7.65 13.56
CA SER A 133 -22.00 -8.28 12.23
C SER A 133 -20.74 -8.10 11.39
N TRP A 134 -19.74 -7.37 11.88
CA TRP A 134 -18.55 -7.04 11.10
C TRP A 134 -17.88 -8.28 10.50
N ASP A 135 -17.73 -9.34 11.28
CA ASP A 135 -17.08 -10.57 10.82
C ASP A 135 -17.89 -11.27 9.70
N SER A 136 -19.22 -11.25 9.78
CA SER A 136 -20.08 -11.83 8.74
C SER A 136 -20.03 -11.01 7.46
N VAL A 137 -20.10 -9.68 7.55
CA VAL A 137 -20.05 -8.77 6.40
C VAL A 137 -18.77 -8.98 5.57
N HIS A 138 -17.62 -9.18 6.22
CA HIS A 138 -16.35 -9.41 5.51
C HIS A 138 -16.31 -10.78 4.82
N SER A 139 -16.82 -11.79 5.52
CA SER A 139 -16.86 -13.16 5.03
C SER A 139 -17.82 -13.28 3.85
N GLU A 140 -19.02 -12.72 3.96
CA GLU A 140 -20.04 -12.67 2.91
C GLU A 140 -19.55 -11.90 1.68
N ALA A 141 -18.89 -10.74 1.89
CA ALA A 141 -18.32 -9.98 0.78
C ALA A 141 -17.20 -10.75 0.06
N ALA A 142 -16.32 -11.42 0.80
CA ALA A 142 -15.26 -12.24 0.22
C ALA A 142 -15.82 -13.45 -0.54
N GLU A 143 -16.82 -14.12 0.03
CA GLU A 143 -17.51 -15.22 -0.61
C GLU A 143 -18.20 -14.77 -1.89
N LEU A 144 -18.93 -13.66 -1.87
CA LEU A 144 -19.59 -13.10 -3.04
C LEU A 144 -18.59 -12.77 -4.16
N LEU A 145 -17.41 -12.23 -3.82
CA LEU A 145 -16.36 -11.96 -4.80
C LEU A 145 -15.83 -13.26 -5.43
N GLU A 146 -15.59 -14.31 -4.64
CA GLU A 146 -15.15 -15.61 -5.17
C GLU A 146 -16.24 -16.32 -5.98
N GLN A 147 -17.51 -16.24 -5.56
CA GLN A 147 -18.66 -16.75 -6.32
C GLN A 147 -18.83 -16.00 -7.65
N THR A 148 -18.58 -14.69 -7.68
CA THR A 148 -18.70 -13.86 -8.89
C THR A 148 -17.51 -14.04 -9.84
N ARG A 149 -16.35 -14.48 -9.32
CA ARG A 149 -15.09 -14.60 -10.08
C ARG A 149 -15.19 -15.34 -11.41
N PRO A 150 -15.91 -16.48 -11.55
CA PRO A 150 -16.05 -17.19 -12.83
C PRO A 150 -16.80 -16.38 -13.90
N HIS A 151 -17.66 -15.45 -13.46
CA HIS A 151 -18.48 -14.61 -14.34
C HIS A 151 -17.75 -13.35 -14.84
N LEU A 152 -16.56 -13.04 -14.29
CA LEU A 152 -15.76 -11.90 -14.71
C LEU A 152 -15.06 -12.18 -16.05
N SER A 153 -15.40 -11.39 -17.08
CA SER A 153 -14.79 -11.44 -18.41
C SER A 153 -13.44 -10.70 -18.44
N LEU A 154 -12.43 -11.31 -17.83
CA LEU A 154 -11.08 -10.73 -17.83
C LEU A 154 -10.30 -11.09 -19.09
N ASN A 155 -9.59 -10.11 -19.64
CA ASN A 155 -8.57 -10.28 -20.67
C ASN A 155 -7.53 -11.35 -20.23
N LYS A 156 -7.01 -12.18 -21.16
CA LYS A 156 -5.93 -13.16 -20.87
C LYS A 156 -4.73 -12.57 -20.13
N LYS A 157 -4.34 -11.32 -20.42
CA LYS A 157 -3.28 -10.55 -19.75
C LYS A 157 -3.66 -10.13 -18.31
N ALA A 158 -4.95 -9.99 -18.02
CA ALA A 158 -5.48 -9.66 -16.70
C ALA A 158 -5.69 -10.91 -15.81
N LYS A 159 -5.79 -12.11 -16.41
CA LYS A 159 -5.95 -13.38 -15.67
C LYS A 159 -4.69 -13.88 -14.98
N LYS A 160 -3.51 -13.43 -15.42
CA LYS A 160 -2.21 -13.86 -14.86
C LYS A 160 -1.41 -12.65 -14.46
N HIS A 161 -1.31 -12.42 -13.15
CA HIS A 161 -0.55 -11.32 -12.59
C HIS A 161 0.75 -11.82 -11.95
N ARG A 162 1.77 -10.95 -11.85
CA ARG A 162 3.06 -11.28 -11.21
C ARG A 162 2.91 -11.76 -9.76
N ARG A 163 1.81 -11.36 -9.09
CA ARG A 163 1.52 -11.69 -7.70
C ARG A 163 0.71 -12.98 -7.52
N GLY A 164 0.23 -13.62 -8.60
CA GLY A 164 -0.55 -14.85 -8.51
C GLY A 164 -1.55 -15.05 -9.65
N HIS A 165 -2.25 -16.18 -9.60
CA HIS A 165 -3.29 -16.56 -10.55
C HIS A 165 -4.65 -15.99 -10.14
N PHE A 166 -4.73 -14.67 -10.06
CA PHE A 166 -5.97 -13.94 -9.82
C PHE A 166 -6.13 -12.83 -10.86
N GLY A 167 -7.38 -12.45 -11.10
CA GLY A 167 -7.74 -11.35 -11.97
C GLY A 167 -7.25 -10.01 -11.44
N ALA A 168 -6.59 -9.21 -12.28
CA ALA A 168 -6.11 -7.87 -11.94
C ALA A 168 -6.54 -6.84 -12.99
#